data_AF-A0A3E0WGX2-F1
#
_entry.id   AF-A0A3E0WGX2-F1
#
_cell.length_a   1.000
_cell.length_b   1.000
_cell.length_c   1.000
_cell.angle_alpha   90.00
_cell.angle_beta   90.00
_cell.angle_gamma   90.00
#
_symmetry.space_group_name_H-M   'P 1'
#
loop_
_entity.id
_entity.type
_entity.pdbx_description
1 polymer ?
#
loop_
_entity_poly.entity_id
_entity_poly.type
_entity_poly.pdbx_seq_one_letter_code
_entity_poly.pdbx_strand_id
1 'polypeptide(L)'
;MNNKSDRTPLVLTATHSRRPVRLDGEPLARGGEGTIYRLAGEPPLVAKLYHRPNRERQDKLAAMLADPPRLPPFERRGRQYPQITWPIGTLESMDGAFLGYAMPQLDVDNTVPLEFLLSARGRRATGLPEDYRFRVKVAYQLAHLVAELHAHGH
;
A
#
# COMPACT_ATOMS: atom_id res chain seq x y z
N MET A 1 -5.92 -9.72 -30.59
CA MET A 1 -6.68 -8.69 -29.83
C MET A 1 -5.67 -7.92 -28.98
N ASN A 2 -5.33 -6.71 -29.42
CA ASN A 2 -4.24 -5.90 -28.84
C ASN A 2 -4.65 -5.32 -27.48
N ASN A 3 -4.07 -5.82 -26.38
CA ASN A 3 -4.26 -5.18 -25.08
C ASN A 3 -3.31 -3.98 -24.94
N LYS A 4 -3.90 -2.81 -24.73
CA LYS A 4 -3.27 -1.47 -24.72
C LYS A 4 -2.72 -1.10 -23.33
N SER A 5 -2.35 -2.07 -22.51
CA SER A 5 -1.86 -1.84 -21.14
C SER A 5 -0.34 -1.58 -21.05
N ASP A 6 0.35 -1.59 -22.19
CA ASP A 6 1.79 -1.33 -22.26
C ASP A 6 2.02 0.17 -22.56
N ARG A 7 3.00 0.80 -21.86
CA ARG A 7 3.84 1.94 -22.33
C ARG A 7 3.71 3.34 -21.73
N THR A 8 3.05 3.62 -20.61
CA THR A 8 3.31 4.94 -19.98
C THR A 8 4.51 4.79 -19.03
N PRO A 9 5.73 5.20 -19.45
CA PRO A 9 6.85 5.24 -18.51
C PRO A 9 6.53 6.28 -17.44
N LEU A 10 6.65 5.84 -16.20
CA LEU A 10 6.62 6.71 -15.03
C LEU A 10 8.04 6.86 -14.51
N VAL A 11 8.27 7.90 -13.74
CA VAL A 11 9.52 8.05 -13.00
C VAL A 11 9.22 7.87 -11.52
N LEU A 12 9.90 6.91 -10.90
CA LEU A 12 9.93 6.77 -9.45
C LEU A 12 11.08 7.61 -8.91
N THR A 13 10.75 8.61 -8.10
CA THR A 13 11.71 9.44 -7.37
C THR A 13 11.66 9.07 -5.89
N ALA A 14 12.75 8.51 -5.38
CA ALA A 14 13.00 8.25 -3.96
C ALA A 14 14.20 9.07 -3.49
N THR A 15 14.44 9.15 -2.18
CA THR A 15 15.42 10.05 -1.54
C THR A 15 16.80 10.06 -2.20
N HIS A 16 17.28 8.91 -2.67
CA HIS A 16 18.60 8.76 -3.32
C HIS A 16 18.54 8.09 -4.70
N SER A 17 17.37 8.01 -5.32
CA SER A 17 17.26 7.40 -6.65
C SER A 17 16.13 7.99 -7.46
N ARG A 18 16.39 8.14 -8.76
CA ARG A 18 15.36 8.48 -9.73
C ARG A 18 15.47 7.49 -10.87
N ARG A 19 14.45 6.67 -11.08
CA ARG A 19 14.49 5.60 -12.08
C ARG A 19 13.18 5.47 -12.85
N PRO A 20 13.23 5.13 -14.15
CA PRO A 20 12.03 4.81 -14.88
C PRO A 20 11.41 3.52 -14.34
N VAL A 21 10.08 3.51 -14.25
CA VAL A 21 9.27 2.33 -13.89
C VAL A 21 8.09 2.21 -14.85
N ARG A 22 7.51 1.02 -14.93
CA ARG A 22 6.36 0.73 -15.81
C ARG A 22 5.29 0.01 -15.02
N LEU A 23 4.04 0.32 -15.35
CA LEU A 23 2.90 -0.44 -14.85
C LEU A 23 2.91 -1.82 -15.51
N ASP A 24 2.55 -2.84 -14.73
CA ASP A 24 2.48 -4.23 -15.17
C ASP A 24 1.03 -4.70 -15.13
N GLY A 25 0.39 -4.64 -16.31
CA GLY A 25 -0.98 -5.09 -16.51
C GLY A 25 -2.06 -4.17 -15.94
N GLU A 26 -3.23 -4.79 -15.74
CA GLU A 26 -4.46 -4.11 -15.34
C GLU A 26 -4.43 -3.64 -13.86
N PRO A 27 -5.31 -2.69 -13.48
CA PRO A 27 -5.48 -2.29 -12.08
C PRO A 27 -5.66 -3.48 -11.14
N LEU A 28 -4.90 -3.51 -10.04
CA LEU A 28 -5.09 -4.45 -8.94
C LEU A 28 -6.33 -4.09 -8.10
N ALA A 29 -6.54 -2.79 -7.89
CA ALA A 29 -7.66 -2.27 -7.12
C ALA A 29 -7.95 -0.82 -7.51
N ARG A 30 -9.20 -0.40 -7.28
CA ARG A 30 -9.62 0.99 -7.45
C ARG A 30 -10.34 1.46 -6.18
N GLY A 31 -9.81 2.49 -5.54
CA GLY A 31 -10.40 3.14 -4.38
C GLY A 31 -10.95 4.53 -4.72
N GLY A 32 -11.52 5.22 -3.72
CA GLY A 32 -12.10 6.55 -3.93
C GLY A 32 -11.10 7.62 -4.35
N GLU A 33 -9.83 7.49 -3.96
CA GLU A 33 -8.80 8.49 -4.23
C GLU A 33 -7.88 8.16 -5.41
N GLY A 34 -7.84 6.90 -5.84
CA GLY A 34 -6.80 6.44 -6.75
C GLY A 34 -6.93 4.98 -7.17
N THR A 35 -6.15 4.62 -8.18
CA THR A 35 -6.04 3.26 -8.71
C THR A 35 -4.68 2.67 -8.32
N ILE A 36 -4.68 1.40 -7.93
CA ILE A 36 -3.47 0.65 -7.61
C ILE A 36 -3.11 -0.24 -8.80
N TYR A 37 -1.86 -0.15 -9.25
CA TYR A 37 -1.28 -0.98 -10.32
C TYR A 37 -0.04 -1.70 -9.81
N ARG A 38 0.27 -2.85 -10.39
CA ARG A 38 1.58 -3.48 -10.18
C ARG A 38 2.65 -2.68 -10.93
N LEU A 39 3.85 -2.59 -10.35
CA LEU A 39 5.03 -2.10 -11.06
C LEU A 39 5.88 -3.28 -11.51
N ALA A 40 6.42 -3.20 -12.73
CA ALA A 40 7.32 -4.21 -13.26
C ALA A 40 8.68 -4.21 -12.54
N GLY A 41 9.25 -5.40 -12.32
CA GLY A 41 10.58 -5.62 -11.76
C GLY A 41 10.58 -6.05 -10.29
N GLU A 42 11.77 -6.12 -9.71
CA GLU A 42 11.99 -6.50 -8.30
C GLU A 42 12.69 -5.39 -7.50
N PRO A 43 12.39 -5.26 -6.18
CA PRO A 43 11.39 -6.00 -5.41
C PRO A 43 9.94 -5.67 -5.84
N PRO A 44 8.92 -6.49 -5.46
CA PRO A 44 7.54 -6.26 -5.88
C PRO A 44 6.96 -4.98 -5.27
N LEU A 45 6.65 -4.02 -6.13
CA LEU A 45 6.06 -2.74 -5.78
C LEU A 45 4.72 -2.55 -6.46
N VAL A 46 3.88 -1.70 -5.87
CA VAL A 46 2.66 -1.20 -6.48
C VAL A 46 2.69 0.32 -6.58
N ALA A 47 2.06 0.84 -7.62
CA ALA A 47 1.82 2.24 -7.84
C ALA A 47 0.39 2.59 -7.39
N LYS A 48 0.23 3.53 -6.46
CA LYS A 48 -1.07 4.18 -6.21
C LYS A 48 -1.10 5.50 -6.97
N LEU A 49 -1.88 5.56 -8.05
CA LEU A 49 -2.05 6.74 -8.89
C LEU A 49 -3.34 7.47 -8.50
N TYR A 50 -3.23 8.76 -8.17
CA TYR A 50 -4.39 9.56 -7.78
C TYR A 50 -5.30 9.84 -8.98
N HIS A 51 -6.62 9.82 -8.76
CA HIS A 51 -7.58 10.25 -9.78
C HIS A 51 -7.50 11.76 -10.06
N ARG A 52 -7.16 12.54 -9.01
CA ARG A 52 -6.99 13.99 -9.05
C ARG A 52 -5.75 14.36 -8.23
N PRO A 53 -4.54 14.25 -8.79
CA PRO A 53 -3.34 14.71 -8.11
C PRO A 53 -3.45 16.22 -7.86
N ASN A 54 -3.03 16.67 -6.68
CA ASN A 54 -3.03 18.08 -6.30
C ASN A 54 -1.87 18.35 -5.34
N ARG A 55 -1.62 19.63 -5.08
CA ARG A 55 -0.52 20.07 -4.22
C ARG A 55 -0.64 19.55 -2.78
N GLU A 56 -1.85 19.58 -2.21
CA GLU A 56 -2.09 19.07 -0.85
C GLU A 56 -1.67 17.60 -0.69
N ARG A 57 -1.99 16.75 -1.67
CA ARG A 57 -1.60 15.33 -1.69
C ARG A 57 -0.10 15.16 -1.86
N GLN A 58 0.53 16.01 -2.66
CA GLN A 58 1.98 16.01 -2.84
C GLN A 58 2.71 16.43 -1.55
N ASP A 59 2.25 17.50 -0.90
CA ASP A 59 2.81 18.00 0.36
C ASP A 59 2.63 16.98 1.49
N LYS A 60 1.45 16.35 1.59
CA LYS A 60 1.21 15.25 2.53
C LYS A 60 2.15 14.08 2.30
N LEU A 61 2.34 13.68 1.04
CA LEU A 61 3.24 12.59 0.69
C LEU A 61 4.71 12.93 0.98
N ALA A 62 5.13 14.18 0.75
CA ALA A 62 6.46 14.64 1.10
C ALA A 62 6.70 14.54 2.61
N ALA A 63 5.72 14.91 3.43
CA ALA A 63 5.79 14.73 4.89
C ALA A 63 5.90 13.25 5.28
N MET A 64 5.11 12.36 4.66
CA MET A 64 5.21 10.91 4.91
C MET A 64 6.58 10.33 4.54
N LEU A 65 7.19 10.80 3.44
CA LEU A 65 8.51 10.33 3.01
C LEU A 65 9.65 10.87 3.89
N ALA A 66 9.48 12.07 4.44
CA ALA A 66 10.45 12.70 5.33
C ALA A 66 10.51 12.04 6.71
N ASP A 67 9.38 11.51 7.19
CA ASP A 67 9.26 10.87 8.50
C ASP A 67 8.52 9.53 8.38
N PRO A 68 9.20 8.45 7.97
CA PRO A 68 8.61 7.12 7.92
C PRO A 68 8.44 6.54 9.35
N PRO A 69 7.32 5.87 9.63
CA PRO A 69 7.04 5.31 10.95
C PRO A 69 8.05 4.22 11.30
N ARG A 70 8.56 4.28 12.52
CA ARG A 70 9.54 3.31 13.07
C ARG A 70 8.85 2.02 13.54
N LEU A 71 8.20 1.34 12.60
CA LEU A 71 7.51 0.08 12.83
C LEU A 71 8.32 -1.07 12.25
N PRO A 72 8.97 -1.91 13.08
CA PRO A 72 9.72 -3.05 12.56
C PRO A 72 8.75 -4.04 11.88
N PRO A 73 9.14 -4.66 10.76
CA PRO A 73 8.32 -5.68 10.12
C PRO A 73 8.13 -6.87 11.08
N PHE A 74 6.94 -7.45 11.05
CA PHE A 74 6.63 -8.65 11.83
C PHE A 74 7.20 -9.88 11.11
N GLU A 75 8.04 -10.66 11.78
CA GLU A 75 8.57 -11.90 11.21
C GLU A 75 7.74 -13.12 11.65
N ARG A 76 7.34 -13.94 10.69
CA ARG A 76 6.67 -15.21 10.96
C ARG A 76 7.06 -16.24 9.92
N ARG A 77 7.52 -17.41 10.40
CA ARG A 77 7.95 -18.54 9.55
C ARG A 77 9.02 -18.13 8.52
N GLY A 78 10.00 -17.31 8.92
CA GLY A 78 11.09 -16.85 8.07
C GLY A 78 10.68 -15.82 7.01
N ARG A 79 9.45 -15.27 7.08
CA ARG A 79 8.97 -14.21 6.19
C ARG A 79 8.68 -12.95 6.99
N GLN A 80 9.14 -11.82 6.47
CA GLN A 80 8.86 -10.50 7.00
C GLN A 80 7.57 -9.95 6.40
N TYR A 81 6.73 -9.40 7.26
CA TYR A 81 5.47 -8.76 6.91
C TYR A 81 5.52 -7.30 7.34
N PRO A 82 5.38 -6.33 6.42
CA PRO A 82 5.24 -4.94 6.81
C PRO A 82 3.97 -4.80 7.65
N GLN A 83 4.06 -4.14 8.80
CA GLN A 83 2.88 -3.92 9.66
C GLN A 83 1.88 -2.98 8.98
N ILE A 84 2.39 -2.01 8.21
CA ILE A 84 1.62 -1.11 7.34
C ILE A 84 2.36 -0.92 6.02
N THR A 85 1.63 -0.64 4.96
CA THR A 85 2.25 -0.15 3.72
C THR A 85 2.53 1.34 3.85
N TRP A 86 3.75 1.75 3.50
CA TRP A 86 4.17 3.15 3.52
C TRP A 86 4.74 3.54 2.15
N PRO A 87 4.54 4.79 1.68
CA PRO A 87 5.19 5.27 0.47
C PRO A 87 6.71 5.19 0.57
N ILE A 88 7.36 4.83 -0.54
CA ILE A 88 8.83 4.79 -0.65
C ILE A 88 9.38 5.81 -1.67
N GLY A 89 8.49 6.46 -2.41
CA GLY A 89 8.84 7.50 -3.38
C GLY A 89 7.62 8.01 -4.14
N THR A 90 7.79 9.15 -4.78
CA THR A 90 6.78 9.76 -5.67
C THR A 90 6.81 9.11 -7.04
N LEU A 91 5.65 9.08 -7.69
CA LEU A 91 5.53 8.71 -9.10
C LEU A 91 5.19 9.97 -9.90
N GLU A 92 6.03 10.23 -10.89
CA GLU A 92 5.93 11.36 -11.80
C GLU A 92 5.72 10.86 -13.23
N SER A 93 5.09 11.70 -14.05
CA SER A 93 5.15 11.56 -15.50
C SER A 93 6.55 11.92 -16.03
N MET A 94 6.80 11.66 -17.31
CA MET A 94 8.10 11.99 -17.94
C MET A 94 8.39 13.49 -17.97
N ASP A 95 7.35 14.33 -18.01
CA ASP A 95 7.40 15.80 -17.91
C ASP A 95 7.48 16.31 -16.46
N GLY A 96 7.53 15.41 -15.46
CA GLY A 96 7.73 15.76 -14.05
C GLY A 96 6.44 16.09 -13.29
N ALA A 97 5.26 15.86 -13.87
CA ALA A 97 4.00 16.08 -13.17
C ALA A 97 3.78 14.98 -12.13
N PHE A 98 3.36 15.38 -10.92
CA PHE A 98 3.03 14.47 -9.83
C PHE A 98 1.78 13.64 -10.13
N LEU A 99 1.88 12.30 -10.03
CA LEU A 99 0.78 11.37 -10.31
C LEU A 99 0.36 10.54 -9.09
N GLY A 100 1.28 10.27 -8.17
CA GLY A 100 1.02 9.37 -7.05
C GLY A 100 2.30 8.89 -6.37
N TYR A 101 2.29 7.66 -5.87
CA TYR A 101 3.43 7.10 -5.14
C TYR A 101 3.58 5.59 -5.33
N ALA A 102 4.79 5.11 -5.08
CA ALA A 102 5.09 3.69 -5.00
C ALA A 102 5.13 3.21 -3.54
N MET A 103 4.72 1.96 -3.30
CA MET A 103 4.84 1.29 -2.00
C MET A 103 5.04 -0.22 -2.19
N PRO A 104 5.54 -0.95 -1.17
CA PRO A 104 5.64 -2.41 -1.23
C PRO A 104 4.31 -3.07 -1.56
N GLN A 105 4.35 -4.10 -2.40
CA GLN A 105 3.17 -4.89 -2.68
C GLN A 105 2.77 -5.72 -1.44
N LEU A 106 1.50 -5.63 -1.04
CA LEU A 106 0.93 -6.53 -0.02
C LEU A 106 0.59 -7.88 -0.64
N ASP A 107 0.86 -8.96 0.08
CA ASP A 107 0.46 -10.32 -0.28
C ASP A 107 -1.05 -10.50 -0.05
N VAL A 108 -1.85 -10.09 -1.04
CA VAL A 108 -3.31 -10.12 -0.96
C VAL A 108 -3.85 -11.54 -0.87
N ASP A 109 -3.17 -12.54 -1.43
CA ASP A 109 -3.60 -13.93 -1.41
C ASP A 109 -3.55 -14.53 0.01
N ASN A 110 -2.71 -13.96 0.88
CA ASN A 110 -2.54 -14.39 2.27
C ASN A 110 -3.07 -13.37 3.29
N THR A 111 -3.87 -12.39 2.85
CA THR A 111 -4.50 -11.40 3.73
C THR A 111 -6.01 -11.38 3.54
N VAL A 112 -6.73 -11.01 4.60
CA VAL A 112 -8.19 -10.88 4.56
C VAL A 112 -8.55 -9.44 4.89
N PRO A 113 -9.35 -8.75 4.05
CA PRO A 113 -9.85 -7.41 4.37
C PRO A 113 -10.59 -7.40 5.71
N LEU A 114 -10.31 -6.38 6.54
CA LEU A 114 -10.84 -6.29 7.90
C LEU A 114 -12.39 -6.29 7.94
N GLU A 115 -13.05 -5.76 6.90
CA GLU A 115 -14.51 -5.75 6.75
C GLU A 115 -15.14 -7.15 6.87
N PHE A 116 -14.45 -8.20 6.41
CA PHE A 116 -14.95 -9.57 6.52
C PHE A 116 -14.97 -10.06 7.98
N LEU A 117 -14.09 -9.54 8.83
CA LEU A 117 -14.08 -9.86 10.27
C LEU A 117 -15.36 -9.38 10.97
N LEU A 118 -15.94 -8.27 10.49
CA LEU A 118 -17.04 -7.57 11.15
C LEU A 118 -18.37 -8.34 11.11
N SER A 119 -18.53 -9.27 10.17
CA SER A 119 -19.76 -10.07 10.03
C SER A 119 -19.48 -11.56 10.09
N ALA A 120 -20.42 -12.33 10.68
CA ALA A 120 -20.31 -13.78 10.71
C ALA A 120 -20.32 -14.39 9.30
N ARG A 121 -21.04 -13.77 8.36
CA ARG A 121 -21.03 -14.19 6.95
C ARG A 121 -19.66 -13.98 6.32
N GLY A 122 -19.04 -12.82 6.53
CA GLY A 122 -17.73 -12.50 5.98
C GLY A 122 -16.63 -13.40 6.53
N ARG A 123 -16.64 -13.67 7.84
CA ARG A 123 -15.68 -14.58 8.47
C ARG A 123 -15.75 -15.98 7.90
N ARG A 124 -16.96 -16.57 7.78
CA ARG A 124 -17.13 -17.87 7.14
C ARG A 124 -16.67 -17.91 5.69
N ALA A 125 -16.98 -16.86 4.91
CA ALA A 125 -16.58 -16.79 3.50
C ALA A 125 -15.06 -16.74 3.29
N THR A 126 -14.32 -16.26 4.29
CA THR A 126 -12.86 -16.08 4.25
C THR A 126 -12.09 -17.09 5.12
N GLY A 127 -12.80 -18.03 5.76
CA GLY A 127 -12.20 -19.01 6.66
C GLY A 127 -11.62 -18.42 7.95
N LEU A 128 -12.01 -17.19 8.33
CA LEU A 128 -11.55 -16.57 9.57
C LEU A 128 -12.13 -17.30 10.80
N PRO A 129 -11.37 -17.42 11.91
CA PRO A 129 -11.88 -18.01 13.14
C PRO A 129 -13.14 -17.30 13.67
N GLU A 130 -14.14 -18.10 14.06
CA GLU A 130 -15.36 -17.60 14.72
C GLU A 130 -15.16 -17.33 16.23
N ASP A 131 -14.01 -17.75 16.79
CA ASP A 131 -13.66 -17.57 18.20
C ASP A 131 -13.66 -16.09 18.59
N TYR A 132 -14.32 -15.77 19.70
CA TYR A 132 -14.44 -14.39 20.18
C TYR A 132 -13.09 -13.78 20.57
N ARG A 133 -12.19 -14.56 21.18
CA ARG A 133 -10.85 -14.10 21.58
C ARG A 133 -10.01 -13.75 20.36
N PHE A 134 -10.20 -14.42 19.22
CA PHE A 134 -9.58 -14.01 17.96
C PHE A 134 -10.01 -12.59 17.57
N ARG A 135 -11.30 -12.26 17.64
CA ARG A 135 -11.80 -10.91 17.34
C ARG A 135 -11.25 -9.85 18.30
N VAL A 136 -11.24 -10.15 19.60
CA VAL A 136 -10.67 -9.26 20.62
C VAL A 136 -9.17 -9.04 20.38
N LYS A 137 -8.43 -10.08 19.99
CA LYS A 137 -7.02 -9.98 19.65
C LYS A 137 -6.79 -9.06 18.45
N VAL A 138 -7.57 -9.19 17.38
CA VAL A 138 -7.44 -8.29 16.22
C VAL A 138 -7.75 -6.85 16.61
N ALA A 139 -8.80 -6.62 17.41
CA ALA A 139 -9.13 -5.28 17.90
C ALA A 139 -8.00 -4.67 18.74
N TYR A 140 -7.42 -5.45 19.65
CA TYR A 140 -6.26 -5.05 20.44
C TYR A 140 -5.06 -4.72 19.56
N GLN A 141 -4.73 -5.58 18.58
CA GLN A 141 -3.59 -5.35 17.68
C GLN A 141 -3.76 -4.09 16.84
N LEU A 142 -4.97 -3.83 16.34
CA LEU A 142 -5.28 -2.60 15.61
C LEU A 142 -5.14 -1.37 16.52
N ALA A 143 -5.74 -1.39 17.71
CA ALA A 143 -5.66 -0.28 18.65
C ALA A 143 -4.21 0.01 19.08
N HIS A 144 -3.42 -1.04 19.31
CA HIS A 144 -2.02 -0.93 19.65
C HIS A 144 -1.19 -0.30 18.52
N LEU A 145 -1.38 -0.77 17.28
CA LEU A 145 -0.69 -0.21 16.11
C LEU A 145 -1.02 1.27 15.91
N VAL A 146 -2.29 1.67 16.08
CA VAL A 146 -2.70 3.07 16.01
C VAL A 146 -2.08 3.89 17.14
N ALA A 147 -2.05 3.37 18.36
CA ALA A 147 -1.40 4.04 19.49
C ALA A 147 0.12 4.22 19.27
N GLU A 148 0.77 3.22 18.68
CA GLU A 148 2.20 3.29 18.33
C GLU A 148 2.45 4.33 17.24
N LEU A 149 1.61 4.39 16.20
CA LEU A 149 1.66 5.43 15.18
C LEU A 149 1.52 6.84 15.78
N HIS A 150 0.52 7.05 16.63
CA HIS A 150 0.32 8.34 17.31
C HIS A 150 1.51 8.70 18.21
N ALA A 151 2.09 7.72 18.92
CA ALA A 151 3.27 7.94 19.76
C ALA A 151 4.50 8.37 18.95
N HIS A 152 4.54 8.02 17.66
CA HIS A 152 5.56 8.45 16.70
C HIS A 152 5.20 9.73 15.94
N GLY A 153 4.04 10.34 16.20
CA GLY A 153 3.65 11.63 15.61
C GLY A 153 2.92 11.54 14.27
N HIS A 154 2.36 10.37 13.94
CA HIS A 154 1.57 10.13 12.73
C HIS A 154 0.07 10.09 12.97
#